data_AF-A0AAN6YKD8-F1
#
_entry.id   AF-A0AAN6YKD8-F1
#
_cell.length_a   1.000
_cell.length_b   1.000
_cell.length_c   1.000
_cell.angle_alpha   90.00
_cell.angle_beta   90.00
_cell.angle_gamma   90.00
#
_symmetry.space_group_name_H-M   'P 1'
#
loop_
_entity.id
_entity.type
_entity.pdbx_description
1 polymer ?
#
loop_
_entity_poly.entity_id
_entity_poly.type
_entity_poly.pdbx_seq_one_letter_code
_entity_poly.pdbx_strand_id
1 'polypeptide(L)'
;MNRTDAALISFQNIARDNALAATFLETMCFLTDKAIPLEMMTLRHDDGSVASGTALALDEAIGTLKAYGFVTERPAEKGSYDVHRLVQLATRNWPRNQGTLAQRFESTVTGFRRVYPPVEEIKGCTQNIWTRYLPCLQKVLEFRDLGLDLAYIYELTYRAAKSNRILWGAQVALNYYQQAATGFESIYGLECRATLHAISGHVHHLIAMSEWVRALDVCERVHPPFSKVFGPFSSEIILVTLRYSNIL
;
A
#
# COMPACT_ATOMS: atom_id res chain seq x y z
N MET A 1 27.88 14.05 17.91
CA MET A 1 27.16 13.76 16.65
C MET A 1 26.23 12.59 16.92
N ASN A 2 24.91 12.80 16.83
CA ASN A 2 23.97 11.70 17.08
C ASN A 2 24.00 10.72 15.91
N ARG A 3 23.65 9.45 16.14
CA ARG A 3 23.70 8.40 15.10
C ARG A 3 22.85 8.73 13.88
N THR A 4 21.77 9.49 14.07
CA THR A 4 20.93 10.02 12.99
C THR A 4 21.66 11.04 12.12
N ASP A 5 22.49 11.91 12.71
CA ASP A 5 23.26 12.92 11.97
C ASP A 5 24.34 12.27 11.12
N ALA A 6 24.98 11.23 11.67
CA ALA A 6 25.96 10.43 10.92
C ALA A 6 25.30 9.72 9.73
N ALA A 7 24.14 9.08 9.94
CA ALA A 7 23.37 8.46 8.87
C ALA A 7 22.92 9.50 7.83
N LEU A 8 22.53 10.70 8.26
CA LEU A 8 22.18 11.79 7.37
C LEU A 8 23.37 12.21 6.50
N ILE A 9 24.55 12.43 7.09
CA ILE A 9 25.79 12.80 6.38
C ILE A 9 26.15 11.72 5.34
N SER A 10 26.13 10.45 5.74
CA SER A 10 26.36 9.32 4.83
C SER A 10 25.33 9.29 3.70
N PHE A 11 24.05 9.54 3.98
CA PHE A 11 23.03 9.64 2.94
C PHE A 11 23.32 10.78 1.95
N GLN A 12 23.79 11.95 2.39
CA GLN A 12 24.13 13.06 1.48
C GLN A 12 25.29 12.70 0.56
N ASN A 13 26.30 11.98 1.08
CA ASN A 13 27.40 11.48 0.27
C ASN A 13 26.90 10.52 -0.81
N ILE A 14 26.03 9.57 -0.44
CA ILE A 14 25.39 8.66 -1.41
C ILE A 14 24.58 9.45 -2.44
N ALA A 15 23.76 10.42 -2.02
CA ALA A 15 22.97 11.24 -2.94
C ALA A 15 23.81 12.08 -3.91
N ARG A 16 25.04 12.44 -3.53
CA ARG A 16 25.99 13.12 -4.41
C ARG A 16 26.68 12.15 -5.38
N ASP A 17 27.08 10.98 -4.90
CA ASP A 17 28.03 10.10 -5.60
C ASP A 17 27.33 8.95 -6.35
N ASN A 18 26.13 8.53 -5.91
CA ASN A 18 25.34 7.47 -6.53
C ASN A 18 23.84 7.79 -6.42
N ALA A 19 23.31 8.48 -7.43
CA ALA A 19 21.92 8.91 -7.48
C ALA A 19 20.93 7.73 -7.39
N LEU A 20 21.23 6.58 -8.00
CA LEU A 20 20.35 5.41 -7.98
C LEU A 20 20.26 4.79 -6.58
N ALA A 21 21.39 4.69 -5.87
CA ALA A 21 21.40 4.25 -4.48
C ALA A 21 20.60 5.19 -3.57
N ALA A 22 20.65 6.50 -3.82
CA ALA A 22 19.83 7.46 -3.08
C ALA A 22 18.34 7.28 -3.37
N THR A 23 17.93 7.12 -4.64
CA THR A 23 16.55 6.82 -5.02
C THR A 23 16.03 5.55 -4.32
N PHE A 24 16.86 4.52 -4.20
CA PHE A 24 16.48 3.29 -3.49
C PHE A 24 16.17 3.55 -2.01
N LEU A 25 17.01 4.33 -1.33
CA LEU A 25 16.75 4.71 0.05
C LEU A 25 15.51 5.59 0.19
N GLU A 26 15.27 6.49 -0.76
CA GLU A 26 14.07 7.34 -0.80
C GLU A 26 12.80 6.50 -0.92
N THR A 27 12.80 5.44 -1.73
CA THR A 27 11.67 4.49 -1.79
C THR A 27 11.57 3.66 -0.51
N MET A 28 12.68 3.05 -0.09
CA MET A 28 12.74 2.18 1.10
C MET A 28 12.33 2.88 2.39
N CYS A 29 12.44 4.21 2.46
CA CYS A 29 12.08 4.95 3.66
C CYS A 29 10.57 4.96 3.96
N PHE A 30 9.71 4.59 3.02
CA PHE A 30 8.26 4.43 3.26
C PHE A 30 7.82 2.97 3.41
N LEU A 31 8.73 2.02 3.20
CA LEU A 31 8.47 0.59 3.28
C LEU A 31 8.81 0.03 4.67
N THR A 32 8.56 -1.27 4.88
CA THR A 32 9.02 -1.97 6.09
C THR A 32 10.54 -1.88 6.22
N ASP A 33 11.07 -1.95 7.43
CA ASP A 33 12.53 -2.01 7.67
C ASP A 33 13.11 -3.40 7.35
N LYS A 34 12.23 -4.35 7.03
CA LYS A 34 12.52 -5.77 6.88
C LYS A 34 11.92 -6.31 5.59
N ALA A 35 12.63 -7.27 4.98
CA ALA A 35 12.14 -8.08 3.87
C ALA A 35 11.69 -7.27 2.63
N ILE A 36 12.35 -6.16 2.32
CA ILE A 36 11.96 -5.30 1.19
C ILE A 36 12.38 -5.99 -0.12
N PRO A 37 11.44 -6.33 -1.03
CA PRO A 37 11.78 -6.90 -2.32
C PRO A 37 12.50 -5.90 -3.23
N LEU A 38 13.55 -6.35 -3.93
CA LEU A 38 14.31 -5.51 -4.88
C LEU A 38 13.41 -4.85 -5.92
N GLU A 39 12.38 -5.57 -6.36
CA GLU A 39 11.40 -5.13 -7.35
C GLU A 39 10.71 -3.83 -6.92
N MET A 40 10.51 -3.59 -5.62
CA MET A 40 9.94 -2.32 -5.15
C MET A 40 10.78 -1.10 -5.51
N MET A 41 12.09 -1.27 -5.70
CA MET A 41 13.02 -0.19 -6.02
C MET A 41 13.32 -0.09 -7.51
N THR A 42 13.16 -1.18 -8.27
CA THR A 42 13.57 -1.25 -9.69
C THR A 42 12.43 -1.01 -10.67
N LEU A 43 11.20 -0.89 -10.19
CA LEU A 43 10.02 -0.68 -11.03
C LEU A 43 9.83 0.81 -11.38
N ARG A 44 10.01 1.12 -12.66
CA ARG A 44 10.08 2.47 -13.25
C ARG A 44 8.73 3.21 -13.35
N HIS A 45 8.79 4.48 -13.78
CA HIS A 45 7.67 5.29 -14.28
C HIS A 45 7.19 4.82 -15.67
N ASP A 46 6.00 5.26 -16.10
CA ASP A 46 5.31 4.81 -17.32
C ASP A 46 5.86 5.41 -18.64
N ASP A 47 6.85 6.30 -18.59
CA ASP A 47 7.34 7.06 -19.75
C ASP A 47 8.42 6.36 -20.60
N GLY A 48 8.78 5.12 -20.28
CA GLY A 48 9.80 4.41 -21.06
C GLY A 48 11.23 4.97 -20.91
N SER A 49 11.50 5.95 -20.04
CA SER A 49 12.86 6.40 -19.68
C SER A 49 13.56 5.50 -18.64
N VAL A 50 14.67 4.87 -19.04
CA VAL A 50 15.47 3.94 -18.22
C VAL A 50 16.10 4.72 -17.07
N ALA A 51 15.68 4.44 -15.84
CA ALA A 51 16.40 4.94 -14.65
C ALA A 51 16.74 3.83 -13.64
N SER A 52 16.59 2.57 -14.03
CA SER A 52 17.47 1.54 -13.49
C SER A 52 18.49 1.32 -14.59
N GLY A 53 19.75 1.67 -14.36
CA GLY A 53 20.79 1.36 -15.34
C GLY A 53 20.85 -0.15 -15.64
N THR A 54 21.83 -0.54 -16.45
CA THR A 54 22.16 -1.95 -16.69
C THR A 54 22.18 -2.75 -15.38
N ALA A 55 22.07 -4.09 -15.45
CA ALA A 55 22.19 -4.93 -14.25
C ALA A 55 23.43 -4.56 -13.38
N LEU A 56 24.49 -4.08 -14.03
CA LEU A 56 25.66 -3.49 -13.38
C LEU A 56 25.33 -2.27 -12.49
N ALA A 57 24.56 -1.30 -12.97
CA ALA A 57 24.19 -0.13 -12.18
C ALA A 57 23.31 -0.48 -10.97
N LEU A 58 22.44 -1.50 -11.10
CA LEU A 58 21.69 -2.04 -9.98
C LEU A 58 22.61 -2.64 -8.92
N ASP A 59 23.55 -3.48 -9.34
CA ASP A 59 24.53 -4.10 -8.46
C ASP A 59 25.45 -3.06 -7.81
N GLU A 60 25.85 -2.02 -8.53
CA GLU A 60 26.63 -0.89 -8.01
C GLU A 60 25.85 -0.08 -6.97
N ALA A 61 24.58 0.19 -7.21
CA ALA A 61 23.72 0.90 -6.26
C ALA A 61 23.53 0.09 -4.97
N ILE A 62 23.16 -1.19 -5.07
CA ILE A 62 23.04 -2.07 -3.90
C ILE A 62 24.39 -2.26 -3.21
N GLY A 63 25.48 -2.43 -3.96
CA GLY A 63 26.83 -2.53 -3.45
C GLY A 63 27.23 -1.30 -2.64
N THR A 64 26.90 -0.10 -3.14
CA THR A 64 27.08 1.17 -2.41
C THR A 64 26.32 1.16 -1.09
N LEU A 65 25.04 0.80 -1.10
CA LEU A 65 24.22 0.76 0.11
C LEU A 65 24.73 -0.26 1.14
N LYS A 66 25.23 -1.42 0.68
CA LYS A 66 25.86 -2.44 1.53
C LYS A 66 27.18 -1.93 2.13
N ALA A 67 28.01 -1.23 1.34
CA ALA A 67 29.29 -0.67 1.80
C ALA A 67 29.12 0.37 2.92
N TYR A 68 28.05 1.16 2.86
CA TYR A 68 27.67 2.09 3.93
C TYR A 68 26.96 1.40 5.12
N GLY A 69 26.69 0.10 5.04
CA GLY A 69 25.97 -0.66 6.08
C GLY A 69 24.49 -0.26 6.22
N PHE A 70 23.91 0.39 5.20
CA PHE A 70 22.54 0.88 5.24
C PHE A 70 21.51 -0.22 4.96
N VAL A 71 21.90 -1.18 4.12
CA VAL A 71 21.07 -2.33 3.74
C VAL A 71 21.81 -3.64 3.97
N THR A 72 21.06 -4.70 4.23
CA THR A 72 21.60 -6.06 4.34
C THR A 72 20.71 -6.99 3.53
N GLU A 73 21.30 -7.79 2.65
CA GLU A 73 20.56 -8.81 1.90
C GLU A 73 20.27 -10.02 2.78
N ARG A 74 19.07 -10.58 2.66
CA ARG A 74 18.67 -11.76 3.41
C ARG A 74 19.23 -13.04 2.77
N PRO A 75 20.00 -13.85 3.51
CA PRO A 75 20.55 -15.09 2.97
C PRO A 75 19.49 -16.09 2.50
N ALA A 76 18.35 -16.16 3.21
CA ALA A 76 17.26 -17.09 2.91
C ALA A 76 16.34 -16.62 1.77
N GLU A 77 16.45 -15.35 1.35
CA GLU A 77 15.54 -14.74 0.37
C GLU A 77 16.34 -13.78 -0.52
N LYS A 78 16.98 -14.32 -1.55
CA LYS A 78 17.80 -13.55 -2.49
C LYS A 78 16.96 -12.42 -3.11
N GLY A 79 17.52 -11.21 -3.15
CA GLY A 79 16.79 -10.03 -3.63
C GLY A 79 15.81 -9.42 -2.62
N SER A 80 15.89 -9.80 -1.34
CA SER A 80 15.14 -9.21 -0.23
C SER A 80 16.11 -8.52 0.73
N TYR A 81 15.80 -7.28 1.10
CA TYR A 81 16.71 -6.40 1.85
C TYR A 81 16.11 -5.91 3.15
N ASP A 82 16.91 -5.91 4.21
CA ASP A 82 16.62 -5.19 5.44
C ASP A 82 17.29 -3.81 5.38
N VAL A 83 16.62 -2.80 5.92
CA VAL A 83 17.13 -1.43 6.00
C VAL A 83 17.16 -1.01 7.45
N HIS A 84 18.22 -0.33 7.87
CA HIS A 84 18.31 0.14 9.24
C HIS A 84 17.26 1.24 9.52
N ARG A 85 16.44 1.11 10.57
CA ARG A 85 15.36 2.08 10.89
C ARG A 85 15.85 3.53 11.02
N LEU A 86 17.07 3.74 11.54
CA LEU A 86 17.69 5.07 11.60
C LEU A 86 18.00 5.67 10.22
N VAL A 87 18.36 4.83 9.24
CA VAL A 87 18.58 5.27 7.86
C VAL A 87 17.25 5.73 7.27
N GLN A 88 16.17 4.95 7.42
CA GLN A 88 14.85 5.38 6.96
C GLN A 88 14.41 6.70 7.60
N LEU A 89 14.68 6.91 8.89
CA LEU A 89 14.40 8.18 9.58
C LEU A 89 15.23 9.33 9.01
N ALA A 90 16.53 9.14 8.82
CA ALA A 90 17.42 10.13 8.24
C ALA A 90 16.99 10.51 6.82
N THR A 91 16.64 9.52 5.98
CA THR A 91 16.18 9.75 4.60
C THR A 91 14.87 10.53 4.55
N ARG A 92 13.89 10.22 5.43
CA ARG A 92 12.63 11.00 5.52
C ARG A 92 12.86 12.43 6.00
N ASN A 93 13.79 12.62 6.94
CA ASN A 93 14.10 13.94 7.50
C ASN A 93 15.01 14.78 6.59
N TRP A 94 15.50 14.23 5.48
CA TRP A 94 16.32 14.94 4.50
C TRP A 94 15.54 16.09 3.84
N PRO A 95 15.87 17.36 4.15
CA PRO A 95 15.18 18.52 3.60
C PRO A 95 15.96 19.05 2.41
N ARG A 96 15.35 19.06 1.21
CA ARG A 96 15.98 19.74 0.07
C ARG A 96 15.06 20.61 -0.77
N ASN A 97 13.89 20.98 -0.23
CA ASN A 97 12.95 22.02 -0.66
C ASN A 97 11.51 21.50 -0.47
N GLN A 98 10.60 22.39 -0.07
CA GLN A 98 9.20 22.09 0.23
C GLN A 98 8.54 21.51 -1.03
N GLY A 99 8.36 20.19 -1.06
CA GLY A 99 7.85 19.44 -2.23
C GLY A 99 8.39 18.01 -2.35
N THR A 100 9.54 17.69 -1.74
CA THR A 100 10.24 16.41 -2.02
C THR A 100 9.71 15.18 -1.29
N LEU A 101 9.18 15.29 -0.06
CA LEU A 101 8.76 14.09 0.70
C LEU A 101 7.49 13.46 0.12
N ALA A 102 6.47 14.26 -0.17
CA ALA A 102 5.23 13.82 -0.82
C ALA A 102 5.52 13.24 -2.22
N GLN A 103 6.41 13.86 -3.00
CA GLN A 103 6.80 13.32 -4.31
C GLN A 103 7.51 11.95 -4.20
N ARG A 104 8.43 11.80 -3.25
CA ARG A 104 9.10 10.50 -2.98
C ARG A 104 8.09 9.44 -2.53
N PHE A 105 7.13 9.84 -1.69
CA PHE A 105 6.03 8.98 -1.26
C PHE A 105 5.17 8.55 -2.46
N GLU A 106 4.76 9.49 -3.32
CA GLU A 106 3.97 9.21 -4.52
C GLU A 106 4.67 8.26 -5.49
N SER A 107 5.98 8.43 -5.71
CA SER A 107 6.75 7.49 -6.51
C SER A 107 6.74 6.08 -5.90
N THR A 108 6.84 5.98 -4.57
CA THR A 108 6.79 4.69 -3.86
C THR A 108 5.41 4.04 -3.99
N VAL A 109 4.35 4.82 -3.78
CA VAL A 109 2.95 4.40 -3.93
C VAL A 109 2.68 3.90 -5.35
N THR A 110 3.12 4.65 -6.36
CA THR A 110 2.94 4.30 -7.77
C THR A 110 3.61 2.96 -8.12
N GLY A 111 4.73 2.61 -7.47
CA GLY A 111 5.36 1.30 -7.62
C GLY A 111 4.42 0.12 -7.34
N PHE A 112 3.46 0.28 -6.42
CA PHE A 112 2.47 -0.76 -6.12
C PHE A 112 1.48 -1.02 -7.26
N ARG A 113 1.31 -0.12 -8.24
CA ARG A 113 0.45 -0.37 -9.41
C ARG A 113 0.91 -1.60 -10.19
N ARG A 114 2.21 -1.88 -10.16
CA ARG A 114 2.86 -2.92 -10.96
C ARG A 114 3.05 -4.24 -10.23
N VAL A 115 3.37 -4.19 -8.93
CA VAL A 115 3.59 -5.42 -8.14
C VAL A 115 2.33 -5.94 -7.47
N TYR A 116 1.38 -5.06 -7.19
CA TYR A 116 0.24 -5.39 -6.37
C TYR A 116 -1.01 -5.50 -7.23
N PRO A 117 -1.45 -6.73 -7.55
CA PRO A 117 -2.46 -6.96 -8.57
C PRO A 117 -3.77 -6.25 -8.20
N PRO A 118 -4.49 -5.74 -9.23
CA PRO A 118 -5.82 -5.23 -9.03
C PRO A 118 -6.78 -6.32 -8.57
N VAL A 119 -7.86 -5.88 -7.95
CA VAL A 119 -8.83 -6.73 -7.27
C VAL A 119 -9.53 -7.70 -8.23
N GLU A 120 -9.69 -7.28 -9.47
CA GLU A 120 -10.36 -8.01 -10.55
C GLU A 120 -9.47 -9.12 -11.13
N GLU A 121 -8.17 -9.10 -10.85
CA GLU A 121 -7.17 -10.02 -11.43
C GLU A 121 -6.67 -11.10 -10.47
N ILE A 122 -7.34 -11.27 -9.32
CA ILE A 122 -6.96 -12.25 -8.29
C ILE A 122 -7.07 -13.68 -8.86
N LYS A 123 -5.92 -14.32 -9.12
CA LYS A 123 -5.74 -15.70 -9.61
C LYS A 123 -5.02 -16.59 -8.58
N GLY A 124 -4.78 -17.86 -8.89
CA GLY A 124 -4.20 -18.85 -7.97
C GLY A 124 -2.85 -18.47 -7.32
N CYS A 125 -2.00 -17.67 -7.98
CA CYS A 125 -0.70 -17.25 -7.43
C CYS A 125 -0.74 -15.97 -6.58
N THR A 126 -1.92 -15.36 -6.39
CA THR A 126 -2.04 -14.04 -5.76
C THR A 126 -1.62 -14.05 -4.29
N GLN A 127 -1.82 -15.17 -3.59
CA GLN A 127 -1.44 -15.32 -2.18
C GLN A 127 0.08 -15.14 -1.95
N ASN A 128 0.91 -15.61 -2.88
CA ASN A 128 2.37 -15.44 -2.79
C ASN A 128 2.77 -13.97 -2.96
N ILE A 129 2.12 -13.28 -3.92
CA ILE A 129 2.32 -11.84 -4.14
C ILE A 129 1.91 -11.05 -2.90
N TRP A 130 0.73 -11.31 -2.36
CA TRP A 130 0.28 -10.64 -1.15
C TRP A 130 1.19 -10.92 0.03
N THR A 131 1.60 -12.17 0.26
CA THR A 131 2.54 -12.49 1.36
C THR A 131 3.84 -11.71 1.23
N ARG A 132 4.34 -11.53 0.01
CA ARG A 132 5.60 -10.81 -0.26
C ARG A 132 5.47 -9.29 -0.12
N TYR A 133 4.39 -8.67 -0.60
CA TYR A 133 4.29 -7.21 -0.70
C TYR A 133 3.36 -6.57 0.34
N LEU A 134 2.47 -7.32 0.99
CA LEU A 134 1.51 -6.77 1.95
C LEU A 134 2.16 -6.05 3.13
N PRO A 135 3.26 -6.55 3.75
CA PRO A 135 3.91 -5.81 4.82
C PRO A 135 4.39 -4.43 4.37
N CYS A 136 5.04 -4.36 3.19
CA CYS A 136 5.46 -3.10 2.57
C CYS A 136 4.27 -2.18 2.29
N LEU A 137 3.17 -2.71 1.74
CA LEU A 137 1.95 -1.95 1.47
C LEU A 137 1.35 -1.35 2.74
N GLN A 138 1.20 -2.16 3.80
CA GLN A 138 0.67 -1.68 5.08
C GLN A 138 1.53 -0.56 5.64
N LYS A 139 2.85 -0.69 5.54
CA LYS A 139 3.76 0.35 6.01
C LYS A 139 3.61 1.65 5.23
N VAL A 140 3.43 1.57 3.91
CA VAL A 140 3.16 2.74 3.06
C VAL A 140 1.85 3.43 3.44
N LEU A 141 0.80 2.67 3.74
CA LEU A 141 -0.51 3.23 4.12
C LEU A 141 -0.51 3.97 5.47
N GLU A 142 0.51 3.78 6.32
CA GLU A 142 0.72 4.61 7.51
C GLU A 142 1.06 6.06 7.15
N PHE A 143 1.60 6.30 5.95
CA PHE A 143 2.00 7.63 5.46
C PHE A 143 1.01 8.21 4.43
N ARG A 144 -0.18 7.64 4.30
CA ARG A 144 -1.18 8.01 3.29
C ARG A 144 -1.55 9.49 3.25
N ASP A 145 -1.40 10.21 4.37
CA ASP A 145 -1.67 11.65 4.46
C ASP A 145 -0.67 12.50 3.66
N LEU A 146 0.46 11.91 3.24
CA LEU A 146 1.40 12.51 2.29
C LEU A 146 0.96 12.34 0.82
N GLY A 147 -0.10 11.56 0.58
CA GLY A 147 -0.56 11.20 -0.75
C GLY A 147 -1.14 12.37 -1.53
N LEU A 148 -0.73 12.50 -2.80
CA LEU A 148 -1.27 13.44 -3.78
C LEU A 148 -2.42 12.80 -4.58
N ASP A 149 -2.34 11.50 -4.92
CA ASP A 149 -3.42 10.75 -5.56
C ASP A 149 -4.25 9.99 -4.52
N LEU A 150 -5.14 10.70 -3.83
CA LEU A 150 -6.00 10.12 -2.79
C LEU A 150 -6.89 8.98 -3.32
N ALA A 151 -7.33 9.07 -4.57
CA ALA A 151 -8.12 8.03 -5.20
C ALA A 151 -7.34 6.71 -5.27
N TYR A 152 -6.09 6.77 -5.74
CA TYR A 152 -5.26 5.59 -5.81
C TYR A 152 -4.82 5.06 -4.44
N ILE A 153 -4.61 5.94 -3.46
CA ILE A 153 -4.35 5.56 -2.07
C ILE A 153 -5.53 4.75 -1.50
N TYR A 154 -6.78 5.18 -1.72
CA TYR A 154 -7.94 4.42 -1.26
C TYR A 154 -8.15 3.11 -2.01
N GLU A 155 -7.81 3.08 -3.30
CA GLU A 155 -7.76 1.84 -4.09
C GLU A 155 -6.73 0.84 -3.53
N LEU A 156 -5.52 1.31 -3.19
CA LEU A 156 -4.52 0.49 -2.51
C LEU A 156 -4.97 0.03 -1.13
N THR A 157 -5.68 0.88 -0.40
CA THR A 157 -6.26 0.56 0.91
C THR A 157 -7.32 -0.55 0.77
N TYR A 158 -8.18 -0.47 -0.25
CA TYR A 158 -9.15 -1.52 -0.55
C TYR A 158 -8.49 -2.85 -0.91
N ARG A 159 -7.42 -2.81 -1.72
CA ARG A 159 -6.59 -3.99 -2.04
C ARG A 159 -5.94 -4.60 -0.80
N ALA A 160 -5.42 -3.77 0.11
CA ALA A 160 -4.86 -4.20 1.39
C ALA A 160 -5.93 -4.85 2.30
N ALA A 161 -7.17 -4.35 2.28
CA ALA A 161 -8.28 -4.94 3.01
C ALA A 161 -8.57 -6.37 2.53
N LYS A 162 -8.63 -6.58 1.21
CA LYS A 162 -8.89 -7.88 0.59
C LYS A 162 -7.82 -8.92 0.90
N SER A 163 -6.56 -8.55 0.82
CA SER A 163 -5.45 -9.45 1.14
C SER A 163 -5.35 -9.77 2.63
N ASN A 164 -5.56 -8.78 3.51
CA ASN A 164 -5.59 -9.01 4.96
C ASN A 164 -6.72 -9.95 5.37
N ARG A 165 -7.88 -9.86 4.73
CA ARG A 165 -9.02 -10.75 4.99
C ARG A 165 -8.65 -12.21 4.78
N ILE A 166 -7.82 -12.50 3.77
CA ILE A 166 -7.43 -13.86 3.40
C ILE A 166 -6.24 -14.34 4.23
N LEU A 167 -5.30 -13.45 4.54
CA LEU A 167 -4.01 -13.87 5.06
C LEU A 167 -3.79 -13.53 6.55
N TRP A 168 -3.94 -12.26 6.96
CA TRP A 168 -3.20 -11.72 8.13
C TRP A 168 -4.09 -11.22 9.28
N GLY A 169 -5.42 -11.13 9.10
CA GLY A 169 -6.32 -10.93 10.23
C GLY A 169 -7.55 -10.10 9.93
N ALA A 170 -8.68 -10.52 10.52
CA ALA A 170 -9.97 -9.94 10.22
C ALA A 170 -10.14 -8.51 10.73
N GLN A 171 -9.56 -8.14 11.88
CA GLN A 171 -9.71 -6.77 12.39
C GLN A 171 -8.95 -5.74 11.53
N VAL A 172 -7.75 -6.09 11.06
CA VAL A 172 -6.95 -5.22 10.18
C VAL A 172 -7.65 -5.03 8.84
N ALA A 173 -8.19 -6.12 8.28
CA ALA A 173 -9.00 -6.07 7.07
C ALA A 173 -10.22 -5.15 7.23
N LEU A 174 -10.93 -5.25 8.35
CA LEU A 174 -12.11 -4.43 8.63
C LEU A 174 -11.78 -2.93 8.62
N ASN A 175 -10.69 -2.55 9.30
CA ASN A 175 -10.25 -1.15 9.35
C ASN A 175 -9.93 -0.62 7.94
N TYR A 176 -9.21 -1.39 7.13
CA TYR A 176 -8.90 -0.99 5.76
C TYR A 176 -10.14 -0.89 4.87
N TYR A 177 -11.11 -1.82 5.00
CA TYR A 177 -12.38 -1.70 4.26
C TYR A 177 -13.13 -0.42 4.64
N GLN A 178 -13.23 -0.11 5.93
CA GLN A 178 -13.89 1.11 6.40
C GLN A 178 -13.20 2.38 5.87
N GLN A 179 -11.86 2.42 5.93
CA GLN A 179 -11.08 3.54 5.42
C GLN A 179 -11.25 3.74 3.92
N ALA A 180 -11.15 2.66 3.13
CA ALA A 180 -11.32 2.73 1.69
C ALA A 180 -12.74 3.17 1.29
N ALA A 181 -13.77 2.62 1.96
CA ALA A 181 -15.17 3.00 1.72
C ALA A 181 -15.42 4.48 2.01
N THR A 182 -14.97 4.96 3.18
CA THR A 182 -15.11 6.37 3.57
C THR A 182 -14.34 7.30 2.62
N GLY A 183 -13.13 6.89 2.23
CA GLY A 183 -12.28 7.62 1.31
C GLY A 183 -12.91 7.76 -0.08
N PHE A 184 -13.37 6.66 -0.68
CA PHE A 184 -14.04 6.70 -1.96
C PHE A 184 -15.35 7.49 -1.92
N GLU A 185 -16.14 7.36 -0.84
CA GLU A 185 -17.35 8.16 -0.64
C GLU A 185 -17.03 9.66 -0.62
N SER A 186 -15.94 10.07 0.02
CA SER A 186 -15.52 11.47 0.07
C SER A 186 -15.09 12.04 -1.29
N ILE A 187 -14.48 11.21 -2.17
CA ILE A 187 -13.98 11.64 -3.48
C ILE A 187 -15.06 11.58 -4.55
N TYR A 188 -15.80 10.47 -4.60
CA TYR A 188 -16.68 10.14 -5.72
C TYR A 188 -18.18 10.15 -5.35
N GLY A 189 -18.51 10.25 -4.07
CA GLY A 189 -19.88 10.13 -3.58
C GLY A 189 -20.41 8.70 -3.60
N LEU A 190 -21.66 8.56 -3.14
CA LEU A 190 -22.35 7.27 -2.97
C LEU A 190 -22.89 6.65 -4.25
N GLU A 191 -22.98 7.40 -5.35
CA GLU A 191 -23.46 6.86 -6.64
C GLU A 191 -22.33 6.30 -7.52
N CYS A 192 -21.08 6.39 -7.06
CA CYS A 192 -19.95 5.82 -7.76
C CYS A 192 -19.86 4.30 -7.52
N ARG A 193 -19.64 3.54 -8.60
CA ARG A 193 -19.47 2.07 -8.54
C ARG A 193 -18.31 1.65 -7.65
N ALA A 194 -17.18 2.37 -7.68
CA ALA A 194 -16.01 2.05 -6.85
C ALA A 194 -16.32 2.21 -5.36
N THR A 195 -16.99 3.31 -4.98
CA THR A 195 -17.45 3.55 -3.61
C THR A 195 -18.34 2.42 -3.12
N LEU A 196 -19.37 2.08 -3.90
CA LEU A 196 -20.32 1.04 -3.53
C LEU A 196 -19.65 -0.34 -3.45
N HIS A 197 -18.70 -0.66 -4.33
CA HIS A 197 -17.97 -1.92 -4.25
C HIS A 197 -17.10 -2.02 -2.98
N ALA A 198 -16.44 -0.92 -2.58
CA ALA A 198 -15.67 -0.88 -1.34
C ALA A 198 -16.56 -1.01 -0.10
N ILE A 199 -17.73 -0.35 -0.10
CA ILE A 199 -18.76 -0.49 0.93
C ILE A 199 -19.26 -1.92 1.03
N SER A 200 -19.55 -2.58 -0.09
CA SER A 200 -19.95 -3.99 -0.09
C SER A 200 -18.87 -4.89 0.48
N GLY A 201 -17.60 -4.63 0.16
CA GLY A 201 -16.46 -5.29 0.79
C GLY A 201 -16.45 -5.15 2.31
N HIS A 202 -16.71 -3.94 2.82
CA HIS A 202 -16.84 -3.66 4.25
C HIS A 202 -17.99 -4.42 4.90
N VAL A 203 -19.19 -4.38 4.30
CA VAL A 203 -20.40 -5.06 4.78
C VAL A 203 -20.20 -6.58 4.84
N HIS A 204 -19.70 -7.18 3.76
CA HIS A 204 -19.43 -8.62 3.74
C HIS A 204 -18.44 -9.04 4.82
N HIS A 205 -17.46 -8.19 5.11
CA HIS A 205 -16.47 -8.46 6.14
C HIS A 205 -17.05 -8.31 7.56
N LEU A 206 -17.94 -7.33 7.79
CA LEU A 206 -18.71 -7.23 9.04
C LEU A 206 -19.57 -8.47 9.27
N ILE A 207 -20.26 -8.95 8.24
CA ILE A 207 -21.03 -10.21 8.28
C ILE A 207 -20.13 -11.39 8.65
N ALA A 208 -18.96 -11.51 8.02
CA ALA A 208 -18.00 -12.58 8.32
C ALA A 208 -17.51 -12.52 9.78
N MET A 209 -17.49 -11.34 10.38
CA MET A 209 -17.16 -11.09 11.79
C MET A 209 -18.36 -11.24 12.74
N SER A 210 -19.54 -11.59 12.25
CA SER A 210 -20.80 -11.64 13.01
C SER A 210 -21.25 -10.28 13.59
N GLU A 211 -20.80 -9.18 13.00
CA GLU A 211 -21.15 -7.80 13.38
C GLU A 211 -22.43 -7.35 12.65
N TRP A 212 -23.52 -8.08 12.88
CA TRP A 212 -24.76 -7.97 12.09
C TRP A 212 -25.45 -6.61 12.18
N VAL A 213 -25.49 -6.01 13.37
CA VAL A 213 -26.11 -4.69 13.58
C VAL A 213 -25.39 -3.63 12.76
N ARG A 214 -24.06 -3.59 12.85
CA ARG A 214 -23.22 -2.66 12.09
C ARG A 214 -23.35 -2.90 10.58
N ALA A 215 -23.45 -4.15 10.15
CA ALA A 215 -23.66 -4.48 8.75
C ALA A 215 -25.01 -3.96 8.23
N LEU A 216 -26.08 -4.12 9.03
CA LEU A 216 -27.41 -3.63 8.70
C LEU A 216 -27.44 -2.10 8.59
N ASP A 217 -26.89 -1.38 9.57
CA ASP A 217 -26.84 0.10 9.57
C ASP A 217 -26.19 0.63 8.27
N VAL A 218 -25.08 -0.01 7.86
CA VAL A 218 -24.40 0.35 6.61
C VAL A 218 -25.28 0.03 5.40
N CYS A 219 -25.92 -1.15 5.36
CA CYS A 219 -26.80 -1.57 4.27
C CYS A 219 -28.01 -0.66 4.08
N GLU A 220 -28.70 -0.28 5.15
CA GLU A 220 -29.87 0.61 5.08
C GLU A 220 -29.51 1.96 4.47
N ARG A 221 -28.37 2.53 4.90
CA ARG A 221 -27.87 3.80 4.39
C ARG A 221 -27.55 3.74 2.89
N VAL A 222 -26.95 2.64 2.43
CA VAL A 222 -26.43 2.53 1.06
C VAL A 222 -27.43 1.86 0.12
N HIS A 223 -28.57 1.37 0.62
CA HIS A 223 -29.56 0.69 -0.20
C HIS A 223 -30.10 1.55 -1.35
N PRO A 224 -30.58 2.78 -1.13
CA PRO A 224 -31.07 3.63 -2.22
C PRO A 224 -30.04 3.89 -3.33
N PRO A 225 -28.79 4.34 -3.05
CA PRO A 225 -27.79 4.55 -4.10
C PRO A 225 -27.35 3.23 -4.75
N PHE A 226 -27.29 2.14 -4.01
CA PHE A 226 -26.96 0.83 -4.56
C PHE A 226 -28.00 0.37 -5.57
N SER A 227 -29.29 0.45 -5.22
CA SER A 227 -30.38 0.09 -6.12
C SER A 227 -30.46 0.98 -7.35
N LYS A 228 -30.09 2.26 -7.23
CA LYS A 228 -29.99 3.16 -8.38
C LYS A 228 -28.89 2.75 -9.36
N VAL A 229 -27.72 2.34 -8.86
CA VAL A 229 -26.53 2.08 -9.68
C VAL A 229 -26.48 0.66 -10.25
N PHE A 230 -26.91 -0.33 -9.47
CA PHE A 230 -26.83 -1.76 -9.80
C PHE A 230 -28.21 -2.43 -9.99
N GLY A 231 -29.30 -1.70 -9.76
CA GLY A 231 -30.66 -2.23 -9.81
C GLY A 231 -31.16 -2.75 -8.45
N PRO A 232 -32.48 -2.93 -8.29
CA PRO A 232 -33.12 -3.25 -7.01
C PRO A 232 -32.82 -4.66 -6.47
N PHE A 233 -32.26 -5.56 -7.28
CA PHE A 233 -32.02 -6.97 -6.95
C PHE A 233 -30.54 -7.31 -6.78
N SER A 234 -29.77 -6.45 -6.12
CA SER A 234 -28.40 -6.80 -5.76
C SER A 234 -28.40 -7.89 -4.68
N SER A 235 -27.69 -8.99 -4.95
CA SER A 235 -27.55 -10.13 -4.03
C SER A 235 -27.05 -9.73 -2.64
N GLU A 236 -26.25 -8.66 -2.54
CA GLU A 236 -25.59 -8.21 -1.31
C GLU A 236 -26.59 -7.68 -0.27
N ILE A 237 -27.54 -6.83 -0.68
CA ILE A 237 -28.58 -6.27 0.20
C ILE A 237 -29.58 -7.35 0.65
N ILE A 238 -29.96 -8.24 -0.27
CA ILE A 238 -30.87 -9.34 0.02
C ILE A 238 -30.25 -10.29 1.05
N LEU A 239 -28.95 -10.61 0.94
CA LEU A 239 -28.25 -11.49 1.87
C LEU A 239 -28.14 -10.91 3.29
N VAL A 240 -27.90 -9.61 3.43
CA VAL A 240 -27.81 -8.96 4.76
C VAL A 240 -29.19 -8.95 5.43
N THR A 241 -30.22 -8.53 4.69
CA THR A 241 -31.59 -8.41 5.20
C THR A 241 -32.16 -9.76 5.61
N LEU A 242 -31.99 -10.80 4.77
CA LEU A 242 -32.48 -12.15 5.05
C LEU A 242 -31.74 -12.84 6.21
N ARG A 243 -30.44 -12.58 6.42
CA ARG A 243 -29.72 -13.15 7.57
C ARG A 243 -30.05 -12.44 8.86
N TYR A 244 -30.20 -11.12 8.84
CA TYR A 244 -30.60 -10.35 10.02
C TYR A 244 -31.98 -10.78 10.54
N SER A 245 -32.96 -10.96 9.63
CA SER A 245 -34.31 -11.42 10.00
C SER A 245 -34.37 -12.87 10.53
N ASN A 246 -33.31 -13.67 10.37
CA ASN A 246 -33.21 -15.03 10.90
C ASN A 246 -32.42 -15.11 12.23
N ILE A 247 -31.86 -13.98 12.69
CA ILE A 247 -31.08 -13.89 13.94
C ILE A 247 -31.91 -13.25 15.07
N LEU A 248 -32.96 -12.49 14.72
CA LEU A 248 -34.00 -12.02 15.64
C LEU A 248 -35.04 -13.12 15.92
#